data_AF-A0A1D6IWV3-F1
#
_entry.id   AF-A0A1D6IWV3-F1
#
_cell.length_a   1.000
_cell.length_b   1.000
_cell.length_c   1.000
_cell.angle_alpha   90.00
_cell.angle_beta   90.00
_cell.angle_gamma   90.00
#
_symmetry.space_group_name_H-M   'P 1'
#
loop_
_entity.id
_entity.type
_entity.pdbx_description
1 polymer ?
#
loop_
_entity_poly.entity_id
_entity_poly.type
_entity_poly.pdbx_seq_one_letter_code
_entity_poly.pdbx_strand_id
1 'polypeptide(L)'
;MSLPNTVSRFYHLKFLDLKQWGRDRSLPKDISRLENLRHFIASKEFHTNVPEVGKMKFLQELKEFHVKKESVGFELGELGKLAELGGELNILGLEKVRTEQEAKDTKLMSKRNLVELRLVWNTKQESTVDDILEKFEND
;
A
#
# COMPACT_ATOMS: atom_id res chain seq x y z
N MET A 1 -5.00 -9.33 16.26
CA MET A 1 -5.66 -8.16 16.92
C MET A 1 -5.70 -7.01 15.90
N SER A 2 -6.81 -6.29 15.71
CA SER A 2 -6.88 -5.19 14.73
C SER A 2 -6.88 -3.82 15.38
N LEU A 3 -6.44 -2.80 14.63
CA LEU A 3 -6.64 -1.40 15.03
C LEU A 3 -8.15 -1.08 15.00
N PRO A 4 -8.75 -0.47 16.05
CA PRO A 4 -10.18 -0.23 16.10
C PRO A 4 -10.68 0.60 14.91
N ASN A 5 -11.80 0.19 14.30
CA ASN A 5 -12.42 0.92 13.18
C ASN A 5 -12.79 2.38 13.54
N THR A 6 -12.94 2.69 14.83
CA THR A 6 -13.19 4.06 15.29
C THR A 6 -12.04 5.01 14.98
N VAL A 7 -10.82 4.52 14.76
CA VAL A 7 -9.67 5.36 14.39
C VAL A 7 -9.93 6.11 13.08
N SER A 8 -10.59 5.47 12.12
CA SER A 8 -10.95 6.06 10.82
C SER A 8 -11.92 7.25 10.92
N ARG A 9 -12.49 7.51 12.11
CA ARG A 9 -13.34 8.69 12.38
C ARG A 9 -12.51 9.94 12.69
N PHE A 10 -11.22 9.83 12.96
CA PHE A 10 -10.35 10.97 13.21
C PHE A 10 -9.85 11.58 11.90
N TYR A 11 -10.75 12.12 11.08
CA TYR A 11 -10.42 12.67 9.75
C TYR A 11 -9.43 13.86 9.79
N HIS A 12 -9.17 14.45 10.96
CA HIS A 12 -8.14 15.47 11.18
C HIS A 12 -6.78 14.91 11.63
N LEU A 13 -6.67 13.59 11.84
CA LEU A 13 -5.44 12.96 12.29
C LEU A 13 -4.32 13.18 11.27
N LYS A 14 -3.20 13.73 11.72
CA LYS A 14 -2.01 13.99 10.88
C LYS A 14 -0.90 12.97 11.09
N PHE A 15 -0.89 12.31 12.24
CA PHE A 15 0.19 11.44 12.69
C PHE A 15 -0.42 10.15 13.25
N LEU A 16 0.02 9.01 12.72
CA LEU A 16 -0.33 7.67 13.19
C LEU A 16 0.95 6.84 13.24
N ASP A 17 1.34 6.42 14.45
CA ASP A 17 2.54 5.62 14.67
C ASP A 17 2.15 4.22 15.18
N LEU A 18 2.48 3.23 14.35
CA LEU A 18 2.32 1.81 14.57
C LEU A 18 3.67 1.08 14.48
N LYS A 19 4.81 1.78 14.65
CA LYS A 19 6.16 1.20 14.49
C LYS A 19 6.42 -0.04 15.34
N GLN A 20 5.85 -0.08 16.55
CA GLN A 20 6.00 -1.19 17.50
C GLN A 20 4.88 -2.23 17.39
N TRP A 21 3.99 -2.12 16.39
CA TRP A 21 2.92 -3.09 16.21
C TRP A 21 3.44 -4.34 15.49
N GLY A 22 3.00 -5.50 15.98
CA GLY A 22 3.26 -6.79 15.35
C GLY A 22 2.61 -6.91 13.97
N ARG A 23 3.25 -7.70 13.10
CA ARG A 23 2.80 -7.96 11.71
C ARG A 23 1.51 -8.80 11.63
N ASP A 24 1.12 -9.45 12.72
CA ASP A 24 -0.12 -10.22 12.88
C ASP A 24 -1.37 -9.34 13.04
N ARG A 25 -1.19 -8.02 13.07
CA ARG A 25 -2.26 -7.04 13.23
C ARG A 25 -2.67 -6.47 11.88
N SER A 26 -3.94 -6.09 11.79
CA SER A 26 -4.53 -5.52 10.57
C SER A 26 -5.01 -4.09 10.77
N LEU A 27 -4.98 -3.32 9.68
CA LEU A 27 -5.60 -2.00 9.60
C LEU A 27 -7.12 -2.15 9.44
N PRO A 28 -7.90 -1.17 9.91
CA PRO A 28 -9.33 -1.12 9.62
C PRO A 28 -9.52 -0.91 8.11
N LYS A 29 -10.58 -1.49 7.55
CA LYS A 29 -10.89 -1.40 6.10
C LYS A 29 -11.12 0.02 5.62
N ASP A 30 -11.44 0.94 6.52
CA ASP A 30 -11.74 2.35 6.24
C ASP A 30 -10.62 3.30 6.67
N ILE A 31 -9.38 2.79 6.87
CA ILE A 31 -8.22 3.62 7.24
C ILE A 31 -7.95 4.77 6.25
N SER A 32 -8.35 4.62 4.99
CA SER A 32 -8.23 5.66 3.95
C SER A 32 -9.11 6.88 4.18
N ARG A 33 -10.05 6.83 5.13
CA ARG A 33 -10.82 8.00 5.61
C ARG A 33 -9.95 9.02 6.34
N LEU A 34 -8.74 8.64 6.74
CA LEU A 34 -7.74 9.55 7.29
C LEU A 34 -7.10 10.39 6.18
N GLU A 35 -7.91 11.16 5.46
CA GLU A 35 -7.48 11.93 4.27
C GLU A 35 -6.40 12.97 4.60
N ASN A 36 -6.40 13.50 5.84
CA ASN A 36 -5.42 14.48 6.33
C ASN A 36 -4.16 13.85 6.94
N LEU A 37 -4.03 12.51 6.90
CA LEU A 37 -2.86 11.83 7.44
C LEU A 37 -1.62 12.21 6.63
N ARG A 38 -0.56 12.60 7.34
CA ARG A 38 0.73 12.98 6.74
C ARG A 38 1.79 11.95 7.07
N HIS A 39 1.88 11.60 8.35
CA HIS A 39 2.88 10.69 8.87
C HIS A 39 2.20 9.38 9.27
N PHE A 40 2.43 8.34 8.48
CA PHE A 40 1.99 6.99 8.79
C PHE A 40 3.21 6.11 9.06
N ILE A 41 3.70 6.15 10.30
CA ILE A 41 4.90 5.42 10.70
C ILE A 41 4.49 3.99 11.00
N ALA A 42 4.73 3.08 10.06
CA ALA A 42 4.42 1.67 10.22
C ALA A 42 5.44 0.80 9.48
N SER A 43 5.36 -0.51 9.69
CA SER A 43 6.12 -1.48 8.91
C SER A 43 5.58 -1.56 7.47
N LYS A 44 6.39 -2.13 6.56
CA LYS A 44 6.03 -2.27 5.14
C LYS A 44 4.74 -3.09 4.96
N GLU A 45 4.50 -4.08 5.82
CA GLU A 45 3.31 -4.93 5.81
C GLU A 45 2.01 -4.15 6.05
N PHE A 46 2.06 -3.07 6.85
CA PHE A 46 0.88 -2.20 7.01
C PHE A 46 0.67 -1.33 5.77
N HIS A 47 1.74 -0.82 5.17
CA HIS A 47 1.67 0.04 3.97
C HIS A 47 1.09 -0.69 2.76
N THR A 48 1.40 -1.98 2.57
CA THR A 48 0.84 -2.79 1.47
C THR A 48 -0.65 -3.10 1.61
N ASN A 49 -1.23 -2.86 2.79
CA ASN A 49 -2.61 -3.19 3.12
C ASN A 49 -3.47 -1.94 3.40
N VAL A 50 -3.09 -0.78 2.87
CA VAL A 50 -3.92 0.43 2.89
C VAL A 50 -4.88 0.42 1.68
N PRO A 51 -6.17 0.09 1.85
CA PRO A 51 -7.14 0.12 0.76
C PRO A 51 -7.39 1.57 0.31
N GLU A 52 -7.48 1.82 -1.00
CA GLU A 52 -7.81 3.15 -1.55
C GLU A 52 -6.87 4.25 -1.05
N VAL A 53 -5.57 3.92 -0.96
CA VAL A 53 -4.55 4.84 -0.43
C VAL A 53 -4.56 6.19 -1.15
N GLY A 54 -5.00 6.26 -2.41
CA GLY A 54 -5.10 7.51 -3.17
C GLY A 54 -6.10 8.53 -2.62
N LYS A 55 -6.94 8.17 -1.64
CA LYS A 55 -7.75 9.14 -0.85
C LYS A 55 -6.88 9.95 0.13
N MET A 56 -5.74 9.42 0.57
CA MET A 56 -4.85 10.01 1.56
C MET A 56 -3.85 10.98 0.91
N LYS A 57 -4.37 12.05 0.29
CA LYS A 57 -3.61 12.97 -0.59
C LYS A 57 -2.39 13.64 0.07
N PHE A 58 -2.40 13.78 1.39
CA PHE A 58 -1.33 14.42 2.16
C PHE A 58 -0.30 13.44 2.73
N LEU A 59 -0.43 12.14 2.41
CA LEU A 59 0.47 11.11 2.92
C LEU A 59 1.89 11.35 2.41
N GLN A 60 2.85 11.42 3.34
CA GLN A 60 4.24 11.71 3.03
C GLN A 60 5.13 10.46 3.03
N GLU A 61 4.72 9.39 3.70
CA GLU A 61 5.46 8.13 3.78
C GLU A 61 4.56 6.96 3.40
N LEU A 62 5.02 6.16 2.42
CA LEU A 62 4.46 4.87 2.03
C LEU A 62 5.60 4.01 1.50
N LYS A 63 6.19 3.17 2.36
CA LYS A 63 7.43 2.43 2.06
C LYS A 63 7.23 1.31 1.06
N GLU A 64 6.02 0.76 0.98
CA GLU A 64 5.72 -0.36 0.09
C GLU A 64 4.29 -0.29 -0.44
N PHE A 65 4.16 -0.44 -1.75
CA PHE A 65 2.89 -0.48 -2.47
C PHE A 65 2.85 -1.74 -3.33
N HIS A 66 1.84 -2.58 -3.13
CA HIS A 66 1.65 -3.79 -3.92
C HIS A 66 0.52 -3.56 -4.92
N VAL A 67 0.85 -3.63 -6.21
CA VAL A 67 -0.15 -3.67 -7.28
C VAL A 67 -0.95 -4.97 -7.16
N LYS A 68 -2.27 -4.87 -6.96
CA LYS A 68 -3.18 -6.02 -6.89
C LYS A 68 -4.23 -5.93 -8.00
N LYS A 69 -4.73 -7.08 -8.46
CA LYS A 69 -5.87 -7.18 -9.40
C LYS A 69 -7.23 -7.15 -8.68
N GLU A 70 -7.30 -6.51 -7.52
CA GLU A 70 -8.57 -6.35 -6.81
C GLU A 70 -9.39 -5.26 -7.49
N SER A 71 -10.72 -5.32 -7.37
CA SER A 71 -11.63 -4.42 -8.09
C SER A 71 -11.59 -2.96 -7.60
N VAL A 72 -11.03 -2.69 -6.41
CA VAL A 72 -10.98 -1.34 -5.82
C VAL A 72 -9.73 -1.15 -4.95
N GLY A 73 -9.02 -0.03 -5.13
CA GLY A 73 -8.16 0.56 -4.10
C GLY A 73 -6.67 0.15 -4.09
N PHE A 74 -6.27 -0.83 -4.91
CA PHE A 74 -4.86 -1.24 -5.09
C PHE A 74 -4.37 -1.09 -6.53
N GLU A 75 -5.11 -0.31 -7.31
CA GLU A 75 -4.75 0.06 -8.67
C GLU A 75 -3.50 0.93 -8.65
N LEU A 76 -2.59 0.70 -9.59
CA LEU A 76 -1.35 1.46 -9.69
C LEU A 76 -1.59 2.98 -9.81
N GLY A 77 -2.71 3.39 -10.42
CA GLY A 77 -3.13 4.78 -10.56
C GLY A 77 -3.40 5.50 -9.22
N GLU A 78 -3.61 4.79 -8.11
CA GLU A 78 -3.78 5.39 -6.77
C GLU A 78 -2.54 6.19 -6.36
N LEU A 79 -1.33 5.71 -6.72
CA LEU A 79 -0.08 6.44 -6.47
C LEU A 79 -0.08 7.81 -7.14
N GLY A 80 -0.79 7.97 -8.26
CA GLY A 80 -0.95 9.25 -8.95
C GLY A 80 -1.60 10.35 -8.12
N LYS A 81 -2.38 9.96 -7.10
CA LYS A 81 -3.12 10.87 -6.22
C LYS A 81 -2.29 11.31 -4.99
N LEU A 82 -1.19 10.62 -4.70
CA LEU A 82 -0.30 10.89 -3.58
C LEU A 82 0.77 11.92 -3.96
N ALA A 83 0.38 13.20 -4.02
CA ALA A 83 1.25 14.28 -4.48
C ALA A 83 2.42 14.58 -3.52
N GLU A 84 2.19 14.43 -2.21
CA GLU A 84 3.16 14.75 -1.15
C GLU A 84 4.08 13.58 -0.79
N LEU A 85 3.93 12.43 -1.45
CA LEU A 85 4.67 11.22 -1.14
C LEU A 85 6.18 11.43 -1.33
N GLY A 86 6.96 11.05 -0.33
CA GLY A 86 8.41 11.14 -0.33
C GLY A 86 9.10 9.98 0.36
N GLY A 87 10.41 10.12 0.54
CA GLY A 87 11.26 9.09 1.14
C GLY A 87 11.47 7.88 0.24
N GLU A 88 11.48 6.68 0.82
CA GLU A 88 11.61 5.40 0.12
C GLU A 88 10.23 4.89 -0.32
N LEU A 89 10.13 4.46 -1.58
CA LEU A 89 8.96 3.75 -2.11
C LEU A 89 9.39 2.48 -2.85
N ASN A 90 8.86 1.34 -2.42
CA ASN A 90 8.96 0.08 -3.15
C ASN A 90 7.62 -0.24 -3.83
N ILE A 91 7.62 -0.44 -5.15
CA ILE A 91 6.44 -0.82 -5.91
C ILE A 91 6.60 -2.27 -6.35
N LEU A 92 5.74 -3.14 -5.86
CA LEU A 92 5.75 -4.59 -6.09
C LEU A 92 4.56 -4.99 -6.98
N GLY A 93 4.70 -6.09 -7.71
CA GLY A 93 3.64 -6.64 -8.54
C GLY A 93 3.51 -5.97 -9.91
N LEU A 94 4.59 -5.38 -10.44
CA LEU A 94 4.56 -4.63 -11.70
C LEU A 94 4.28 -5.51 -12.93
N GLU A 95 4.42 -6.83 -12.85
CA GLU A 95 3.94 -7.76 -13.88
C GLU A 95 2.42 -7.71 -14.11
N LYS A 96 1.67 -7.11 -13.19
CA LYS A 96 0.21 -6.95 -13.30
C LYS A 96 -0.18 -5.70 -14.08
N VAL A 97 0.75 -4.79 -14.35
CA VAL A 97 0.52 -3.55 -15.11
C VAL A 97 0.39 -3.88 -16.60
N ARG A 98 -0.70 -3.44 -17.23
CA ARG A 98 -1.05 -3.87 -18.60
C ARG A 98 -0.83 -2.80 -19.66
N THR A 99 -0.79 -1.54 -19.25
CA THR A 99 -0.75 -0.42 -20.18
C THR A 99 0.30 0.60 -19.77
N GLU A 100 0.85 1.30 -20.76
CA GLU A 100 1.73 2.44 -20.51
C GLU A 100 1.00 3.57 -19.76
N GLN A 101 -0.32 3.69 -19.99
CA GLN A 101 -1.15 4.70 -19.32
C GLN A 101 -1.22 4.46 -17.81
N GLU A 102 -1.41 3.22 -17.35
CA GLU A 102 -1.37 2.87 -15.93
C GLU A 102 -0.04 3.29 -15.27
N ALA A 103 1.08 3.08 -15.98
CA ALA A 103 2.40 3.49 -15.51
C ALA A 103 2.53 5.03 -15.47
N LYS A 104 2.04 5.74 -16.49
CA LYS A 104 2.04 7.21 -16.55
C LYS A 104 1.17 7.84 -15.46
N ASP A 105 0.04 7.23 -15.15
CA ASP A 105 -0.93 7.73 -14.18
C ASP A 105 -0.37 7.74 -12.75
N THR A 106 0.65 6.94 -12.46
CA THR A 106 1.39 7.00 -11.18
C THR A 106 2.03 8.36 -10.90
N LYS A 107 2.34 9.13 -11.95
CA LYS A 107 3.06 10.40 -11.88
C LYS A 107 4.34 10.30 -11.01
N LEU A 108 5.07 9.18 -11.08
CA LEU A 108 6.29 8.99 -10.27
C LEU A 108 7.32 10.09 -10.53
N MET A 109 7.47 10.52 -11.78
CA MET A 109 8.40 11.58 -12.17
C MET A 109 8.07 12.95 -11.57
N SER A 110 6.83 13.19 -11.11
CA SER A 110 6.45 14.45 -10.48
C SER A 110 6.62 14.44 -8.95
N LYS A 111 6.93 13.29 -8.34
CA LYS A 111 7.08 13.15 -6.87
C LYS A 111 8.48 13.57 -6.43
N ARG A 112 8.66 14.88 -6.26
CA ARG A 112 9.97 15.51 -5.97
C ARG A 112 10.57 15.13 -4.61
N ASN A 113 9.75 14.62 -3.69
CA ASN A 113 10.17 14.26 -2.34
C ASN A 113 10.65 12.80 -2.23
N LEU A 114 10.53 12.00 -3.31
CA LEU A 114 11.05 10.64 -3.32
C LEU A 114 12.58 10.66 -3.36
N VAL A 115 13.18 9.86 -2.48
CA VAL A 115 14.63 9.72 -2.33
C VAL A 115 15.09 8.38 -2.89
N GLU A 116 14.29 7.33 -2.72
CA GLU A 116 14.56 5.99 -3.26
C GLU A 116 13.29 5.42 -3.88
N LEU A 117 13.43 4.85 -5.08
CA LEU A 117 12.36 4.14 -5.78
C LEU A 117 12.86 2.76 -6.20
N ARG A 118 12.19 1.72 -5.72
CA ARG A 118 12.41 0.34 -6.16
C ARG A 118 11.21 -0.17 -6.92
N LEU A 119 11.47 -0.74 -8.09
CA LEU A 119 10.44 -1.31 -8.96
C LEU A 119 10.66 -2.83 -9.03
N VAL A 120 9.66 -3.61 -8.64
CA VAL A 120 9.74 -5.08 -8.57
C VAL A 120 8.63 -5.70 -9.43
N TRP A 121 9.06 -6.42 -10.48
CA TRP A 121 8.18 -7.09 -11.46
C TRP A 121 7.83 -8.52 -11.13
N ASN A 122 8.46 -9.15 -10.15
CA ASN A 122 8.08 -10.50 -9.80
C ASN A 122 8.37 -10.74 -8.34
N THR A 123 7.31 -10.81 -7.55
CA THR A 123 7.38 -11.31 -6.18
C THR A 123 7.08 -12.80 -6.24
N LYS A 124 7.96 -13.60 -6.86
CA LYS A 124 7.98 -15.03 -6.62
C LYS A 124 8.31 -15.18 -5.14
N GLN A 125 7.29 -15.26 -4.30
CA GLN A 125 7.38 -16.12 -3.15
C GLN A 125 7.65 -17.50 -3.73
N GLU A 126 8.79 -18.09 -3.37
CA GLU A 126 8.88 -19.54 -3.32
C GLU A 126 7.59 -20.02 -2.68
N SER A 127 6.79 -20.78 -3.43
CA SER A 127 5.59 -21.41 -2.90
C SER A 127 5.97 -22.12 -1.61
N THR A 128 5.52 -21.60 -0.48
CA THR A 128 5.54 -22.39 0.75
C THR A 128 4.67 -23.60 0.48
N VAL A 129 5.16 -24.76 0.91
CA VAL A 129 4.59 -26.09 0.63
C VAL A 129 3.08 -26.15 0.94
N ASP A 130 2.58 -25.30 1.83
CA ASP A 130 1.16 -25.18 2.18
C ASP A 130 0.25 -24.84 0.98
N ASP A 131 0.69 -24.00 0.03
CA ASP A 131 -0.09 -23.67 -1.20
C ASP A 131 -0.18 -24.85 -2.19
N ILE A 132 0.71 -25.84 -2.04
CA ILE A 132 0.72 -27.05 -2.85
C ILE A 132 -0.25 -28.08 -2.27
N LEU A 133 -0.42 -28.13 -0.96
CA LEU A 133 -1.28 -29.12 -0.29
C LEU A 133 -2.78 -28.86 -0.55
N GLU A 134 -3.24 -27.61 -0.60
CA GLU A 134 -4.65 -27.30 -0.94
C GLU A 134 -5.05 -27.72 -2.36
N LYS A 135 -4.08 -27.88 -3.27
CA LYS A 135 -4.33 -28.34 -4.64
C LYS A 135 -4.44 -29.85 -4.78
N PHE A 136 -3.97 -30.63 -3.79
CA PHE A 136 -4.02 -32.09 -3.84
C PHE A 136 -5.13 -32.71 -2.98
N GLU A 137 -5.78 -31.95 -2.09
CA GLU A 137 -6.93 -32.45 -1.32
C GLU A 137 -8.28 -32.29 -2.04
N ASN A 138 -8.31 -31.69 -3.23
CA ASN A 138 -9.53 -31.45 -4.01
C ASN A 138 -9.61 -32.25 -5.34
N ASP A 139 -8.74 -33.25 -5.53
CA ASP A 139 -8.81 -34.22 -6.66
C ASP A 139 -9.08 -35.65 -6.16
#